data_AF-A0A6F9J0F5-F1
#
_entry.id   AF-A0A6F9J0F5-F1
#
_cell.length_a   1.000
_cell.length_b   1.000
_cell.length_c   1.000
_cell.angle_alpha   90.00
_cell.angle_beta   90.00
_cell.angle_gamma   90.00
#
_symmetry.space_group_name_H-M   'P 1'
#
loop_
_entity.id
_entity.type
_entity.pdbx_description
1 polymer ?
#
loop_
_entity_poly.entity_id
_entity_poly.type
_entity_poly.pdbx_seq_one_letter_code
_entity_poly.pdbx_strand_id
1 'polypeptide(L)'
;MKAAYACEENNNDFSILDYLFDEYGLSLKDPKYNFAFPDMKHIKEANEKYILMKKVEGNSIIYKKALIYAYILGTKNPNSQIIQYLVNRGAKFEVHEDDFGWTPMHFWARRNNYQLLELAIKGGANVDMQTFSKLRKYSKTLLFEAVSEPETYRVTQLLIELGANVNFATPRTPLDNAKGSRNKKLLKDAGAMTSNEIRKKYNLPAYDDSHCEIDGKTDFDLLGKYRDECSKLLNDAIKKAKENE
;
A
#
# COMPACT_ATOMS: atom_id res chain seq x y z
N MET A 1 -10.55 -8.41 -22.33
CA MET A 1 -11.33 -7.50 -21.47
C MET A 1 -11.16 -8.05 -20.08
N LYS A 2 -10.66 -7.24 -19.16
CA LYS A 2 -10.34 -7.67 -17.80
C LYS A 2 -11.66 -7.71 -17.01
N ALA A 3 -11.99 -8.82 -16.35
CA ALA A 3 -13.33 -9.07 -15.77
C ALA A 3 -13.89 -7.92 -14.90
N ALA A 4 -13.06 -7.29 -14.06
CA ALA A 4 -13.49 -6.15 -13.25
C ALA A 4 -13.91 -4.92 -14.07
N TYR A 5 -13.25 -4.64 -15.21
CA TYR A 5 -13.68 -3.55 -16.10
C TYR A 5 -15.02 -3.89 -16.78
N ALA A 6 -15.24 -5.16 -17.12
CA ALA A 6 -16.51 -5.60 -17.70
C ALA A 6 -17.68 -5.47 -16.72
N CYS A 7 -17.45 -5.69 -15.41
CA CYS A 7 -18.43 -5.38 -14.37
C CYS A 7 -18.77 -3.88 -14.36
N GLU A 8 -17.74 -3.03 -14.35
CA GLU A 8 -17.92 -1.58 -14.34
C GLU A 8 -18.71 -1.09 -15.56
N GLU A 9 -18.38 -1.60 -16.75
CA GLU A 9 -19.04 -1.27 -18.01
C GLU A 9 -20.49 -1.80 -18.10
N ASN A 10 -20.83 -2.84 -17.34
CA ASN A 10 -22.18 -3.42 -17.27
C ASN A 10 -22.90 -3.10 -15.94
N ASN A 11 -22.88 -1.84 -15.52
CA ASN A 11 -23.64 -1.36 -14.34
C ASN A 11 -23.33 -2.14 -13.04
N ASN A 12 -22.08 -2.57 -12.85
CA ASN A 12 -21.64 -3.39 -11.73
C ASN A 12 -22.34 -4.76 -11.66
N ASP A 13 -22.64 -5.36 -12.82
CA ASP A 13 -23.00 -6.76 -12.90
C ASP A 13 -21.81 -7.64 -12.48
N PHE A 14 -21.91 -8.19 -11.27
CA PHE A 14 -20.89 -9.04 -10.67
C PHE A 14 -20.97 -10.51 -11.11
N SER A 15 -21.96 -10.89 -11.93
CA SER A 15 -22.18 -12.30 -12.32
C SER A 15 -20.95 -12.95 -12.94
N ILE A 16 -20.14 -12.18 -13.69
CA ILE A 16 -18.88 -12.67 -14.24
C ILE A 16 -17.83 -12.93 -13.17
N LEU A 17 -17.77 -12.11 -12.11
CA LEU A 17 -16.86 -12.36 -10.98
C LEU A 17 -17.36 -13.52 -10.14
N ASP A 18 -18.67 -13.61 -9.89
CA ASP A 18 -19.27 -14.74 -9.17
C ASP A 18 -18.94 -16.06 -9.88
N TYR A 19 -19.17 -16.16 -11.19
CA TYR A 19 -18.79 -17.34 -11.98
C TYR A 19 -17.29 -17.67 -11.86
N LEU A 20 -16.42 -16.67 -11.92
CA LEU A 20 -14.97 -16.88 -11.81
C LEU A 20 -14.57 -17.41 -10.42
N PHE A 21 -15.16 -16.87 -9.35
CA PHE A 21 -14.88 -17.30 -7.98
C PHE A 21 -15.48 -18.66 -7.65
N ASP A 22 -16.76 -18.84 -7.97
CA ASP A 22 -17.57 -19.94 -7.44
C ASP A 22 -17.44 -21.20 -8.31
N GLU A 23 -17.46 -21.05 -9.64
CA GLU A 23 -17.41 -22.18 -10.58
C GLU A 23 -15.98 -22.48 -11.04
N TYR A 24 -15.17 -21.44 -11.24
CA TYR A 24 -13.82 -21.56 -11.80
C TYR A 24 -12.70 -21.60 -10.75
N GLY A 25 -13.03 -21.46 -9.47
CA GLY A 25 -12.07 -21.59 -8.38
C GLY A 25 -11.02 -20.48 -8.32
N LEU A 26 -11.32 -19.29 -8.87
CA LEU A 26 -10.47 -18.11 -8.71
C LEU A 26 -10.22 -17.87 -7.21
N SER A 27 -8.96 -17.66 -6.81
CA SER A 27 -8.63 -17.44 -5.40
C SER A 27 -7.90 -16.11 -5.21
N LEU A 28 -8.41 -15.26 -4.32
CA LEU A 28 -7.73 -14.04 -3.89
C LEU A 28 -6.60 -14.32 -2.90
N LYS A 29 -6.59 -15.51 -2.30
CA LYS A 29 -5.61 -15.93 -1.27
C LYS A 29 -4.37 -16.57 -1.86
N ASP A 30 -4.51 -17.29 -2.97
CA ASP A 30 -3.40 -17.97 -3.63
C ASP A 30 -3.34 -17.59 -5.12
N PRO A 31 -2.57 -16.53 -5.46
CA PRO A 31 -2.50 -16.01 -6.82
C PRO A 31 -1.99 -17.01 -7.85
N LYS A 32 -1.33 -18.11 -7.42
CA LYS A 32 -0.77 -19.11 -8.34
C LYS A 32 -1.84 -19.82 -9.17
N TYR A 33 -3.09 -19.85 -8.69
CA TYR A 33 -4.24 -20.38 -9.41
C TYR A 33 -4.86 -19.39 -10.42
N ASN A 34 -4.31 -18.18 -10.52
CA ASN A 34 -4.87 -17.09 -11.34
C ASN A 34 -4.07 -16.83 -12.63
N PHE A 35 -3.06 -17.66 -12.96
CA PHE A 35 -2.04 -17.32 -13.96
C PHE A 35 -2.18 -17.97 -15.34
N ALA A 36 -2.93 -19.06 -15.50
CA ALA A 36 -3.23 -19.62 -16.82
C ALA A 36 -4.32 -20.68 -16.70
N PHE A 37 -5.41 -20.56 -17.47
CA PHE A 37 -6.21 -21.72 -17.87
C PHE A 37 -5.86 -22.04 -19.34
N PRO A 38 -4.82 -22.87 -19.59
CA PRO A 38 -4.37 -23.20 -20.94
C PRO A 38 -5.37 -24.05 -21.73
N ASP A 39 -6.41 -24.60 -21.10
CA ASP A 39 -7.40 -25.46 -21.75
C ASP A 39 -8.79 -24.82 -21.81
N MET A 40 -8.89 -23.74 -22.60
CA MET A 40 -10.14 -22.99 -22.83
C MET A 40 -11.10 -23.67 -23.82
N LYS A 41 -10.94 -24.97 -24.09
CA LYS A 41 -11.80 -25.70 -25.03
C LYS A 41 -13.28 -25.71 -24.57
N HIS A 42 -13.53 -25.53 -23.28
CA HIS A 42 -14.87 -25.51 -22.67
C HIS A 42 -15.47 -24.11 -22.45
N ILE A 43 -14.72 -23.02 -22.68
CA ILE A 43 -15.23 -21.63 -22.56
C ILE A 43 -15.97 -21.18 -23.84
N LYS A 44 -15.79 -21.91 -24.95
CA LYS A 44 -16.33 -21.55 -26.27
C LYS A 44 -17.85 -21.43 -26.34
N GLU A 45 -18.57 -22.02 -25.39
CA GLU A 45 -20.05 -22.02 -25.37
C GLU A 45 -20.64 -20.93 -24.45
N ALA A 46 -19.83 -20.22 -23.65
CA ALA A 46 -20.30 -19.33 -22.57
C ALA A 46 -19.92 -17.85 -22.67
N ASN A 47 -19.70 -17.29 -23.87
CA ASN A 47 -19.84 -15.86 -24.26
C ASN A 47 -18.62 -15.22 -24.95
N GLU A 48 -18.74 -15.01 -26.26
CA GLU A 48 -17.91 -14.10 -27.07
C GLU A 48 -18.08 -12.61 -26.68
N LYS A 49 -19.06 -12.28 -25.83
CA LYS A 49 -19.40 -10.90 -25.43
C LYS A 49 -18.51 -10.30 -24.34
N TYR A 50 -17.84 -11.11 -23.50
CA TYR A 50 -17.24 -10.61 -22.24
C TYR A 50 -15.75 -10.96 -22.04
N ILE A 51 -15.18 -11.82 -22.89
CA ILE A 51 -13.78 -12.28 -22.77
C ILE A 51 -12.99 -11.91 -24.03
N LEU A 52 -12.57 -10.64 -24.14
CA LEU A 52 -11.56 -10.26 -25.15
C LEU A 52 -10.15 -10.63 -24.67
N MET A 53 -9.78 -11.91 -24.69
CA MET A 53 -8.36 -12.28 -24.65
C MET A 53 -7.84 -12.37 -26.08
N LYS A 54 -7.34 -11.24 -26.61
CA LYS A 54 -6.50 -11.29 -27.80
C LYS A 54 -5.15 -11.85 -27.34
N LYS A 55 -4.84 -13.08 -27.74
CA LYS A 55 -3.51 -13.69 -27.58
C LYS A 55 -2.48 -12.71 -28.15
N VAL A 56 -1.74 -12.01 -27.27
CA VAL A 56 -0.61 -11.19 -27.72
C VAL A 56 0.60 -12.10 -27.70
N GLU A 57 0.93 -12.67 -28.86
CA GLU A 57 2.20 -13.39 -29.02
C GLU A 57 3.35 -12.44 -28.64
N GLY A 58 4.18 -12.89 -27.68
CA GLY A 58 5.38 -12.19 -27.25
C GLY A 58 5.31 -11.39 -25.94
N ASN A 59 4.17 -11.34 -25.22
CA ASN A 59 4.08 -10.50 -24.01
C ASN A 59 3.88 -11.30 -22.70
N SER A 60 5.01 -11.56 -22.01
CA SER A 60 5.11 -12.30 -20.73
C SER A 60 4.53 -11.54 -19.50
N ILE A 61 4.22 -10.25 -19.66
CA ILE A 61 3.89 -9.36 -18.53
C ILE A 61 2.49 -9.64 -17.94
N ILE A 62 1.58 -10.19 -18.74
CA ILE A 62 0.20 -10.49 -18.32
C ILE A 62 0.19 -11.62 -17.26
N TYR A 63 1.18 -12.52 -17.27
CA TYR A 63 1.25 -13.71 -16.42
C TYR A 63 1.66 -13.46 -14.96
N LYS A 64 1.94 -12.21 -14.53
CA LYS A 64 2.34 -11.92 -13.12
C LYS A 64 1.27 -11.22 -12.28
N LYS A 65 0.20 -10.70 -12.90
CA LYS A 65 -0.85 -9.96 -12.18
C LYS A 65 -2.17 -10.70 -12.33
N ALA A 66 -2.69 -11.28 -11.24
CA ALA A 66 -4.06 -11.80 -11.26
C ALA A 66 -5.01 -10.68 -11.77
N LEU A 67 -5.98 -11.03 -12.60
CA LEU A 67 -6.84 -10.10 -13.35
C LEU A 67 -7.41 -8.95 -12.49
N ILE A 68 -7.67 -9.24 -11.22
CA ILE A 68 -8.23 -8.30 -10.25
C ILE A 68 -7.23 -7.24 -9.76
N TYR A 69 -5.97 -7.64 -9.52
CA TYR A 69 -4.91 -6.71 -9.12
C TYR A 69 -4.52 -5.81 -10.29
N ALA A 70 -4.67 -6.28 -11.53
CA ALA A 70 -4.50 -5.44 -12.70
C ALA A 70 -5.55 -4.32 -12.81
N TYR A 71 -6.75 -4.48 -12.24
CA TYR A 71 -7.75 -3.42 -12.13
C TYR A 71 -7.40 -2.44 -11.02
N ILE A 72 -7.11 -2.96 -9.83
CA ILE A 72 -6.77 -2.17 -8.64
C ILE A 72 -5.52 -1.31 -8.87
N LEU A 73 -4.49 -1.88 -9.52
CA LEU A 73 -3.21 -1.20 -9.80
C LEU A 73 -3.27 -0.35 -11.07
N GLY A 74 -4.01 -0.80 -12.09
CA GLY A 74 -4.07 -0.13 -13.39
C GLY A 74 -5.00 1.08 -13.44
N THR A 75 -5.94 1.20 -12.51
CA THR A 75 -6.94 2.27 -12.51
C THR A 75 -6.58 3.35 -11.50
N LYS A 76 -6.62 4.63 -11.93
CA LYS A 76 -6.26 5.75 -11.04
C LYS A 76 -7.21 5.88 -9.85
N ASN A 77 -8.51 5.72 -10.10
CA ASN A 77 -9.61 5.78 -9.15
C ASN A 77 -10.56 4.60 -9.42
N PRO A 78 -10.26 3.39 -8.93
CA PRO A 78 -11.14 2.24 -9.16
C PRO A 78 -12.51 2.46 -8.52
N ASN A 79 -13.54 1.89 -9.14
CA ASN A 79 -14.91 1.94 -8.67
C ASN A 79 -15.00 1.29 -7.26
N SER A 80 -15.51 2.05 -6.30
CA SER A 80 -15.59 1.64 -4.90
C SER A 80 -16.50 0.43 -4.68
N GLN A 81 -17.54 0.22 -5.50
CA GLN A 81 -18.41 -0.96 -5.40
C GLN A 81 -17.67 -2.23 -5.80
N ILE A 82 -16.80 -2.15 -6.81
CA ILE A 82 -15.92 -3.26 -7.18
C ILE A 82 -14.93 -3.52 -6.04
N ILE A 83 -14.31 -2.49 -5.47
CA ILE A 83 -13.40 -2.67 -4.33
C ILE A 83 -14.11 -3.30 -3.13
N GLN A 84 -15.32 -2.86 -2.80
CA GLN A 84 -16.13 -3.43 -1.71
C GLN A 84 -16.48 -4.90 -1.98
N TYR A 85 -16.89 -5.24 -3.21
CA TYR A 85 -17.16 -6.62 -3.59
C TYR A 85 -15.92 -7.50 -3.39
N LEU A 86 -14.74 -7.00 -3.78
CA LEU A 86 -13.48 -7.73 -3.63
C LEU A 86 -13.04 -7.88 -2.18
N VAL A 87 -13.24 -6.84 -1.35
CA VAL A 87 -13.09 -6.93 0.10
C VAL A 87 -13.97 -8.05 0.65
N ASN A 88 -15.24 -8.12 0.25
CA ASN A 88 -16.17 -9.16 0.70
C ASN A 88 -15.75 -10.58 0.26
N ARG A 89 -15.07 -10.69 -0.89
CA ARG A 89 -14.47 -11.94 -1.39
C ARG A 89 -13.09 -12.25 -0.76
N GLY A 90 -12.60 -11.41 0.16
CA GLY A 90 -11.34 -11.61 0.89
C GLY A 90 -10.09 -11.12 0.18
N ALA A 91 -10.21 -10.06 -0.65
CA ALA A 91 -9.06 -9.44 -1.31
C ALA A 91 -8.02 -8.94 -0.29
N LYS A 92 -6.74 -9.15 -0.63
CA LYS A 92 -5.62 -8.58 0.11
C LYS A 92 -5.05 -7.40 -0.66
N PHE A 93 -4.79 -6.28 0.00
CA PHE A 93 -4.22 -5.09 -0.62
C PHE A 93 -2.70 -4.96 -0.46
N GLU A 94 -2.07 -5.99 0.10
CA GLU A 94 -0.63 -6.08 0.37
C GLU A 94 0.17 -6.62 -0.84
N VAL A 95 -0.18 -6.16 -2.04
CA VAL A 95 0.48 -6.59 -3.29
C VAL A 95 1.41 -5.48 -3.75
N HIS A 96 2.71 -5.79 -3.90
CA HIS A 96 3.73 -4.85 -4.34
C HIS A 96 3.88 -4.90 -5.87
N GLU A 97 3.74 -3.76 -6.54
CA GLU A 97 3.69 -3.70 -8.01
C GLU A 97 5.06 -3.51 -8.69
N ASP A 98 6.00 -2.85 -8.03
CA ASP A 98 7.22 -2.33 -8.65
C ASP A 98 8.45 -2.47 -7.74
N ASP A 99 9.63 -2.13 -8.28
CA ASP A 99 10.90 -2.13 -7.54
C ASP A 99 10.92 -1.06 -6.42
N PHE A 100 9.95 -0.15 -6.42
CA PHE A 100 9.71 0.82 -5.35
C PHE A 100 8.86 0.25 -4.21
N GLY A 101 8.23 -0.91 -4.39
CA GLY A 101 7.49 -1.60 -3.35
C GLY A 101 6.13 -1.04 -3.05
N TRP A 102 5.51 -0.32 -3.99
CA TRP A 102 4.23 0.32 -3.72
C TRP A 102 3.09 -0.69 -3.81
N THR A 103 2.14 -0.54 -2.90
CA THR A 103 0.85 -1.26 -2.93
C THR A 103 -0.26 -0.33 -3.42
N PRO A 104 -1.44 -0.83 -3.83
CA PRO A 104 -2.58 0.00 -4.18
C PRO A 104 -2.91 1.08 -3.15
N MET A 105 -2.80 0.72 -1.87
CA MET A 105 -3.10 1.60 -0.75
C MET A 105 -2.17 2.82 -0.70
N HIS A 106 -0.90 2.69 -1.10
CA HIS A 106 0.03 3.81 -1.17
C HIS A 106 -0.38 4.82 -2.25
N PHE A 107 -0.83 4.33 -3.41
CA PHE A 107 -1.36 5.19 -4.46
C PHE A 107 -2.62 5.92 -4.01
N TRP A 108 -3.52 5.23 -3.31
CA TRP A 108 -4.74 5.85 -2.77
C TRP A 108 -4.43 6.88 -1.69
N ALA A 109 -3.45 6.62 -0.83
CA ALA A 109 -3.01 7.56 0.19
C ALA A 109 -2.51 8.87 -0.42
N ARG A 110 -1.61 8.77 -1.40
CA ARG A 110 -1.04 9.93 -2.11
C ARG A 110 -2.06 10.71 -2.94
N ARG A 111 -3.14 10.05 -3.40
CA ARG A 111 -4.20 10.67 -4.21
C ARG A 111 -5.38 11.18 -3.40
N ASN A 112 -5.30 11.14 -2.08
CA ASN A 112 -6.39 11.51 -1.18
C ASN A 112 -7.67 10.66 -1.36
N ASN A 113 -7.55 9.41 -1.82
CA ASN A 113 -8.68 8.51 -2.07
C ASN A 113 -9.10 7.80 -0.77
N TYR A 114 -9.61 8.57 0.19
CA TYR A 114 -9.95 8.08 1.53
C TYR A 114 -11.04 7.00 1.51
N GLN A 115 -12.03 7.05 0.61
CA GLN A 115 -13.07 6.01 0.55
C GLN A 115 -12.50 4.63 0.20
N LEU A 116 -11.54 4.55 -0.71
CA LEU A 116 -10.93 3.26 -1.11
C LEU A 116 -10.05 2.69 0.01
N LEU A 117 -9.32 3.58 0.70
CA LEU A 117 -8.54 3.19 1.88
C LEU A 117 -9.43 2.71 3.02
N GLU A 118 -10.53 3.41 3.29
CA GLU A 118 -11.48 3.02 4.33
C GLU A 118 -12.04 1.62 4.06
N LEU A 119 -12.47 1.35 2.82
CA LEU A 119 -12.95 0.03 2.40
C LEU A 119 -11.91 -1.06 2.62
N ALA A 120 -10.68 -0.83 2.19
CA ALA A 120 -9.60 -1.81 2.32
C ALA A 120 -9.24 -2.08 3.79
N ILE A 121 -9.09 -1.04 4.61
CA ILE A 121 -8.68 -1.18 6.02
C ILE A 121 -9.81 -1.81 6.85
N LYS A 122 -11.07 -1.39 6.66
CA LYS A 122 -12.23 -2.07 7.29
C LYS A 122 -12.39 -3.51 6.80
N GLY A 123 -11.90 -3.81 5.60
CA GLY A 123 -11.76 -5.16 5.04
C GLY A 123 -10.61 -6.00 5.61
N GLY A 124 -9.84 -5.47 6.57
CA GLY A 124 -8.74 -6.18 7.21
C GLY A 124 -7.35 -5.91 6.62
N ALA A 125 -7.21 -4.93 5.72
CA ALA A 125 -5.89 -4.50 5.28
C ALA A 125 -5.13 -3.77 6.41
N ASN A 126 -3.81 -3.96 6.45
CA ASN A 126 -2.95 -3.33 7.44
C ASN A 126 -2.93 -1.79 7.28
N VAL A 127 -3.36 -1.05 8.32
CA VAL A 127 -3.35 0.42 8.34
C VAL A 127 -1.93 1.01 8.30
N ASP A 128 -0.95 0.28 8.85
CA ASP A 128 0.47 0.65 8.84
C ASP A 128 1.22 -0.01 7.69
N MET A 129 0.55 -0.27 6.55
CA MET A 129 1.19 -0.89 5.40
C MET A 129 2.39 -0.09 4.94
N GLN A 130 3.52 -0.78 4.78
CA GLN A 130 4.81 -0.22 4.42
C GLN A 130 5.17 -0.49 2.96
N THR A 131 5.83 0.47 2.31
CA THR A 131 6.51 0.24 1.03
C THR A 131 7.66 -0.75 1.22
N PHE A 132 7.88 -1.64 0.24
CA PHE A 132 9.04 -2.55 0.21
C PHE A 132 9.96 -2.23 -0.98
N SER A 133 10.93 -1.33 -0.82
CA SER A 133 11.88 -1.08 -1.91
C SER A 133 13.20 -1.80 -1.66
N LYS A 134 13.69 -2.52 -2.67
CA LYS A 134 15.08 -3.00 -2.68
C LYS A 134 16.07 -1.86 -2.90
N LEU A 135 15.61 -0.76 -3.50
CA LEU A 135 16.41 0.41 -3.88
C LEU A 135 16.41 1.50 -2.80
N ARG A 136 15.28 1.71 -2.11
CA ARG A 136 15.20 2.61 -0.95
C ARG A 136 15.45 1.81 0.32
N LYS A 137 16.50 2.19 1.04
CA LYS A 137 16.90 1.57 2.31
C LYS A 137 16.10 2.09 3.51
N TYR A 138 14.83 2.41 3.27
CA TYR A 138 13.87 2.73 4.31
C TYR A 138 12.45 2.59 3.75
N SER A 139 11.56 2.05 4.56
CA SER A 139 10.14 1.92 4.23
C SER A 139 9.39 3.21 4.51
N LYS A 140 8.19 3.35 3.94
CA LYS A 140 7.24 4.41 4.29
C LYS A 140 5.87 3.78 4.51
N THR A 141 5.17 4.17 5.55
CA THR A 141 3.78 3.76 5.78
C THR A 141 2.81 4.56 4.92
N LEU A 142 1.55 4.13 4.86
CA LEU A 142 0.46 4.91 4.27
C LEU A 142 0.40 6.34 4.82
N LEU A 143 0.63 6.51 6.12
CA LEU A 143 0.61 7.83 6.77
C LEU A 143 1.75 8.72 6.28
N PHE A 144 2.95 8.18 5.99
CA PHE A 144 4.03 8.95 5.37
C PHE A 144 3.65 9.49 4.00
N GLU A 145 2.96 8.70 3.19
CA GLU A 145 2.49 9.14 1.87
C GLU A 145 1.36 10.16 2.00
N ALA A 146 0.42 9.95 2.92
CA ALA A 146 -0.70 10.85 3.18
C ALA A 146 -0.28 12.23 3.67
N VAL A 147 0.80 12.34 4.45
CA VAL A 147 1.24 13.64 4.98
C VAL A 147 2.18 14.39 4.04
N SER A 148 2.58 13.75 2.93
CA SER A 148 3.58 14.30 2.00
C SER A 148 3.06 15.47 1.16
N GLU A 149 1.75 15.68 1.09
CA GLU A 149 1.13 16.82 0.42
C GLU A 149 0.07 17.51 1.31
N PRO A 150 -0.12 18.84 1.22
CA PRO A 150 -1.10 19.55 2.07
C PRO A 150 -2.57 19.13 1.88
N GLU A 151 -2.95 18.75 0.67
CA GLU A 151 -4.33 18.47 0.25
C GLU A 151 -4.83 17.08 0.67
N THR A 152 -3.93 16.16 1.00
CA THR A 152 -4.22 14.76 1.36
C THR A 152 -4.68 14.59 2.82
N TYR A 153 -5.08 15.68 3.49
CA TYR A 153 -5.46 15.69 4.91
C TYR A 153 -6.65 14.79 5.27
N ARG A 154 -7.54 14.48 4.33
CA ARG A 154 -8.67 13.56 4.58
C ARG A 154 -8.17 12.13 4.78
N VAL A 155 -7.19 11.71 3.99
CA VAL A 155 -6.52 10.42 4.23
C VAL A 155 -5.75 10.45 5.54
N THR A 156 -5.01 11.52 5.84
CA THR A 156 -4.29 11.64 7.12
C THR A 156 -5.25 11.46 8.30
N GLN A 157 -6.38 12.17 8.28
CA GLN A 157 -7.43 12.06 9.29
C GLN A 157 -7.96 10.62 9.39
N LEU A 158 -8.35 10.03 8.27
CA LEU A 158 -8.87 8.65 8.23
C LEU A 158 -7.86 7.63 8.80
N LEU A 159 -6.58 7.73 8.41
CA LEU A 159 -5.56 6.80 8.90
C LEU A 159 -5.36 6.92 10.41
N ILE A 160 -5.37 8.14 10.96
CA ILE A 160 -5.32 8.37 12.41
C ILE A 160 -6.55 7.75 13.09
N GLU A 161 -7.76 8.01 12.56
CA GLU A 161 -9.02 7.46 13.09
C GLU A 161 -9.06 5.92 13.07
N LEU A 162 -8.40 5.31 12.07
CA LEU A 162 -8.26 3.85 11.94
C LEU A 162 -7.06 3.27 12.69
N GLY A 163 -6.38 4.08 13.53
CA GLY A 163 -5.34 3.61 14.44
C GLY A 163 -3.95 3.47 13.84
N ALA A 164 -3.64 4.19 12.75
CA ALA A 164 -2.27 4.25 12.21
C ALA A 164 -1.27 4.70 13.28
N ASN A 165 -0.08 4.09 13.28
CA ASN A 165 1.00 4.51 14.16
C ASN A 165 1.58 5.86 13.72
N VAL A 166 1.09 6.94 14.35
CA VAL A 166 1.52 8.32 14.06
C VAL A 166 2.99 8.60 14.34
N ASN A 167 3.66 7.71 15.09
CA ASN A 167 5.06 7.83 15.47
C ASN A 167 5.97 6.78 14.79
N PHE A 168 5.49 6.03 13.79
CA PHE A 168 6.35 5.09 13.06
C PHE A 168 7.56 5.81 12.46
N ALA A 169 8.77 5.35 12.78
CA ALA A 169 9.99 6.07 12.46
C ALA A 169 10.82 5.36 11.39
N THR A 170 11.21 6.10 10.35
CA THR A 170 12.20 5.68 9.34
C THR A 170 13.21 6.79 9.08
N PRO A 171 14.37 6.76 9.72
CA PRO A 171 14.88 7.71 10.76
C PRO A 171 14.12 9.01 11.09
N ARG A 172 13.19 9.46 10.25
CA ARG A 172 12.22 10.54 10.47
C ARG A 172 10.85 9.97 10.81
N THR A 173 9.93 10.81 11.24
CA THR A 173 8.53 10.48 11.56
C THR A 173 7.56 11.08 10.53
N PRO A 174 6.27 10.68 10.52
CA PRO A 174 5.26 11.37 9.75
C PRO A 174 5.21 12.87 10.04
N LEU A 175 5.39 13.29 11.31
CA LEU A 175 5.38 14.70 11.68
C LEU A 175 6.58 15.47 11.09
N ASP A 176 7.76 14.86 11.02
CA ASP A 176 8.94 15.45 10.37
C ASP A 176 8.70 15.73 8.88
N ASN A 177 7.94 14.86 8.19
CA ASN A 177 7.70 14.93 6.76
C ASN A 177 6.38 15.63 6.38
N ALA A 178 5.54 16.00 7.36
CA ALA A 178 4.22 16.53 7.12
C ALA A 178 4.24 17.91 6.42
N LYS A 179 3.59 18.00 5.27
CA LYS A 179 3.31 19.26 4.58
C LYS A 179 1.90 19.76 4.91
N GLY A 180 1.73 21.09 4.90
CA GLY A 180 0.46 21.75 5.19
C GLY A 180 0.14 21.83 6.68
N SER A 181 -0.53 22.91 7.09
CA SER A 181 -0.89 23.14 8.50
C SER A 181 -1.92 22.14 9.03
N ARG A 182 -2.83 21.65 8.17
CA ARG A 182 -3.87 20.68 8.54
C ARG A 182 -3.28 19.32 8.94
N ASN A 183 -2.40 18.74 8.11
CA ASN A 183 -1.72 17.49 8.45
C ASN A 183 -0.92 17.61 9.74
N LYS A 184 -0.13 18.68 9.89
CA LYS A 184 0.65 18.93 11.11
C LYS A 184 -0.24 19.03 12.34
N LYS A 185 -1.39 19.70 12.23
CA LYS A 185 -2.36 19.81 13.33
C LYS A 185 -2.94 18.44 13.68
N LEU A 186 -3.47 17.70 12.71
CA LEU A 186 -4.02 16.36 12.91
C LEU A 186 -3.03 15.42 13.60
N LEU A 187 -1.78 15.40 13.14
CA LEU A 187 -0.72 14.58 13.74
C LEU A 187 -0.42 14.99 15.18
N LYS A 188 -0.27 16.29 15.46
CA LYS A 188 -0.01 16.79 16.82
C LYS A 188 -1.17 16.50 17.77
N ASP A 189 -2.40 16.71 17.32
CA ASP A 189 -3.61 16.43 18.08
C ASP A 189 -3.72 14.91 18.40
N ALA A 190 -3.15 14.06 17.54
CA ALA A 190 -3.04 12.61 17.73
C ALA A 190 -1.79 12.16 18.52
N GLY A 191 -0.99 13.07 19.09
CA GLY A 191 0.20 12.74 19.88
C GLY A 191 1.42 12.32 19.06
N ALA A 192 1.48 12.71 17.78
CA ALA A 192 2.68 12.54 16.98
C ALA A 192 3.82 13.43 17.50
N MET A 193 5.03 12.90 17.48
CA MET A 193 6.27 13.57 17.83
C MET A 193 7.21 13.52 16.63
N THR A 194 8.06 14.54 16.50
CA THR A 194 9.21 14.52 15.61
C THR A 194 10.24 13.50 16.10
N SER A 195 11.11 13.04 15.21
CA SER A 195 12.22 12.15 15.56
C SER A 195 13.13 12.77 16.64
N ASN A 196 13.34 14.08 16.62
CA ASN A 196 14.12 14.78 17.64
C ASN A 196 13.41 14.84 19.00
N GLU A 197 12.09 15.05 19.02
CA GLU A 197 11.30 15.00 20.25
C GLU A 197 11.32 13.59 20.86
N ILE A 198 11.22 12.54 20.04
CA ILE A 198 11.34 11.14 20.49
C ILE A 198 12.74 10.89 21.07
N ARG A 199 13.81 11.32 20.39
CA ARG A 199 15.18 11.16 20.89
C ARG A 199 15.37 11.83 22.24
N LYS A 200 14.88 13.07 22.38
CA LYS A 200 14.95 13.82 23.64
C LYS A 200 14.12 13.16 24.74
N LYS A 201 12.90 12.72 24.43
CA LYS A 201 11.99 12.08 25.38
C LYS A 201 12.57 10.79 25.97
N TYR A 202 13.27 9.99 25.15
CA TYR A 202 13.81 8.70 25.54
C TYR A 202 15.34 8.68 25.71
N ASN A 203 15.99 9.84 25.82
CA ASN A 203 17.44 9.99 25.97
C ASN A 203 18.27 9.19 24.94
N LEU A 204 17.83 9.18 23.68
CA LEU A 204 18.51 8.49 22.58
C LEU A 204 19.60 9.38 21.97
N PRO A 205 20.67 8.78 21.41
CA PRO A 205 21.71 9.53 20.71
C PRO A 205 21.13 10.38 19.58
N ALA A 206 21.79 11.50 19.27
CA ALA A 206 21.49 12.32 18.11
C ALA A 206 21.65 11.51 16.80
N TYR A 207 20.90 11.87 15.77
CA TYR A 207 21.12 11.32 14.43
C TYR A 207 22.31 12.02 13.79
N ASP A 208 23.32 11.27 13.40
CA ASP A 208 24.53 11.77 12.73
C ASP A 208 25.01 10.75 11.69
N ASP A 209 24.74 11.02 10.41
CA ASP A 209 25.18 10.19 9.30
C ASP A 209 26.48 10.67 8.64
N SER A 210 27.23 11.58 9.27
CA SER A 210 28.52 12.07 8.75
C SER A 210 29.54 10.93 8.52
N HIS A 211 29.54 9.92 9.39
CA HIS A 211 30.38 8.73 9.26
C HIS A 211 30.01 7.84 8.06
N CYS A 212 28.87 8.09 7.41
CA CYS A 212 28.49 7.42 6.17
C CYS A 212 29.14 8.06 4.93
N GLU A 213 29.94 9.12 5.09
CA GLU A 213 30.71 9.74 4.00
C GLU A 213 32.15 9.19 3.97
N ILE A 214 32.55 8.64 2.82
CA ILE A 214 33.88 8.10 2.56
C ILE A 214 34.46 8.86 1.36
N ASP A 215 35.64 9.47 1.53
CA ASP A 215 36.31 10.28 0.51
C ASP A 215 35.42 11.37 -0.11
N GLY A 216 34.59 12.01 0.72
CA GLY A 216 33.65 13.07 0.31
C GLY A 216 32.45 12.58 -0.50
N LYS A 217 32.18 11.26 -0.50
CA LYS A 217 31.00 10.66 -1.14
C LYS A 217 30.19 9.87 -0.12
N THR A 218 28.88 9.99 -0.19
CA THR A 218 27.99 9.16 0.63
C THR A 218 28.10 7.69 0.23
N ASP A 219 28.49 6.85 1.17
CA ASP A 219 28.35 5.40 1.06
C ASP A 219 26.89 5.04 1.34
N PHE A 220 26.14 4.73 0.29
CA PHE A 220 24.72 4.39 0.43
C PHE A 220 24.50 3.06 1.15
N ASP A 221 25.46 2.12 1.14
CA ASP A 221 25.42 0.85 1.89
C ASP A 221 25.54 1.06 3.38
N LEU A 222 26.51 1.86 3.79
CA LEU A 222 26.68 2.26 5.18
C LEU A 222 25.49 3.11 5.67
N LEU A 223 25.07 4.10 4.89
CA LEU A 223 23.93 4.95 5.21
C LEU A 223 22.63 4.16 5.39
N GLY A 224 22.41 3.15 4.56
CA GLY A 224 21.24 2.26 4.70
C GLY A 224 21.22 1.54 6.03
N LYS A 225 22.32 0.87 6.38
CA LYS A 225 22.46 0.13 7.64
C LYS A 225 22.27 1.05 8.85
N TYR A 226 22.93 2.21 8.82
CA TYR A 226 22.80 3.19 9.91
C TYR A 226 21.38 3.72 10.06
N ARG A 227 20.67 3.95 8.95
CA ARG A 227 19.25 4.36 8.98
C ARG A 227 18.34 3.26 9.53
N ASP A 228 18.59 2.00 9.19
CA ASP A 228 17.83 0.87 9.74
C ASP A 228 18.03 0.75 11.26
N GLU A 229 19.28 0.89 11.73
CA GLU A 229 19.61 0.92 13.17
C GLU A 229 18.91 2.09 13.89
N CYS A 230 18.97 3.29 13.32
CA CYS A 230 18.28 4.46 13.86
C CYS A 230 16.76 4.28 13.90
N SER A 231 16.18 3.71 12.84
CA SER A 231 14.74 3.44 12.76
C SER A 231 14.33 2.44 13.84
N LYS A 232 15.10 1.35 13.98
CA LYS A 232 14.87 0.33 15.02
C LYS A 232 14.93 0.93 16.41
N LEU A 233 15.97 1.71 16.71
CA LEU A 233 16.15 2.39 17.99
C LEU A 233 14.94 3.26 18.36
N LEU A 234 14.46 4.09 17.42
CA LEU A 234 13.29 4.95 17.64
C LEU A 234 12.02 4.14 17.88
N ASN A 235 11.74 3.15 17.03
CA ASN A 235 10.53 2.34 17.15
C ASN A 235 10.53 1.45 18.41
N ASP A 236 11.68 0.89 18.80
CA ASP A 236 11.82 0.10 20.02
C ASP A 236 11.55 0.95 21.28
N ALA A 237 12.04 2.20 21.31
CA ALA A 237 11.77 3.12 22.41
C ALA A 237 10.27 3.46 22.52
N ILE A 238 9.61 3.73 21.39
CA ILE A 238 8.16 3.99 21.35
C ILE A 238 7.37 2.76 21.81
N LYS A 239 7.75 1.57 21.35
CA LYS A 239 7.08 0.32 21.71
C LYS A 239 7.19 0.03 23.21
N LYS A 240 8.39 0.14 23.78
CA LYS A 240 8.62 -0.05 25.23
C LYS A 240 7.82 0.93 26.08
N ALA A 241 7.62 2.17 25.63
CA ALA A 241 6.81 3.13 26.37
C ALA A 241 5.34 2.67 26.46
N LYS A 242 4.77 2.17 25.36
CA LYS A 242 3.38 1.66 25.32
C LYS A 242 3.15 0.40 26.15
N GLU A 243 4.19 -0.40 26.37
CA GLU A 243 4.11 -1.62 27.20
C GLU A 243 4.15 -1.33 28.71
N ASN A 244 4.55 -0.11 29.09
CA ASN A 244 4.68 0.33 30.48
C ASN A 244 3.57 1.30 30.93
N GLU A 245 2.61 1.61 30.04
CA GLU A 245 1.39 2.42 30.31
C GLU A 245 0.21 1.50 30.66
#